data_AF-A0AAV6TQB8-F1
#
_entry.id   AF-A0AAV6TQB8-F1
#
_cell.length_a   1.000
_cell.length_b   1.000
_cell.length_c   1.000
_cell.angle_alpha   90.00
_cell.angle_beta   90.00
_cell.angle_gamma   90.00
#
_symmetry.space_group_name_H-M   'P 1'
#
loop_
_entity.id
_entity.type
_entity.pdbx_description
1 polymer ?
#
loop_
_entity_poly.entity_id
_entity_poly.type
_entity_poly.pdbx_seq_one_letter_code
_entity_poly.pdbx_strand_id
1 'polypeptide(L)'
;MCLGTVTPEFSIRDSERETYSVNLIQASNEVKEMRRRELKATDFELGHLTKEQKNRALTILLEHSEVFSKSLKTLGHTVHIVPNVDLRHQSPITSLPYTIPQANAKSQIEELIDVGFVERSDSDYACPMILVKKVTPSGSPKYRLALDLMID
;
A
#
# COMPACT_ATOMS: atom_id res chain seq x y z
N MET A 1 8.99 5.68 -38.19
CA MET A 1 7.67 5.00 -38.18
C MET A 1 7.45 4.48 -36.77
N CYS A 2 6.71 5.21 -35.95
CA CYS A 2 6.39 4.78 -34.59
C CYS A 2 4.97 4.22 -34.62
N LEU A 3 4.84 2.93 -34.32
CA LEU A 3 3.56 2.25 -34.22
C LEU A 3 2.87 2.74 -32.94
N GLY A 4 1.80 3.51 -33.10
CA GLY A 4 0.94 3.93 -32.00
C GLY A 4 0.19 2.73 -31.44
N THR A 5 0.43 2.39 -30.18
CA THR A 5 -0.38 1.41 -29.45
C THR A 5 -1.67 2.09 -29.01
N VAL A 6 -2.78 1.73 -29.66
CA VAL A 6 -4.13 2.17 -29.28
C VAL A 6 -4.54 1.37 -28.04
N THR A 7 -4.69 2.04 -26.90
CA THR A 7 -5.32 1.45 -25.72
C THR A 7 -6.84 1.44 -25.90
N PRO A 8 -7.55 0.34 -25.63
CA PRO A 8 -9.00 0.33 -25.72
C PRO A 8 -9.61 1.08 -24.52
N GLU A 9 -10.14 2.29 -24.77
CA GLU A 9 -11.06 2.95 -23.84
C GLU A 9 -12.39 2.20 -23.86
N PHE A 10 -12.75 1.55 -22.74
CA PHE A 10 -14.04 0.91 -22.61
C PHE A 10 -15.06 1.93 -22.08
N SER A 11 -15.86 2.50 -22.97
CA SER A 11 -16.96 3.42 -22.65
C SER A 11 -18.28 2.65 -22.57
N ILE A 12 -18.80 2.45 -21.35
CA ILE A 12 -20.18 1.99 -21.16
C ILE A 12 -21.07 3.23 -21.21
N ARG A 13 -21.86 3.37 -22.28
CA ARG A 13 -22.82 4.46 -22.45
C ARG A 13 -24.09 4.17 -21.66
N ASP A 14 -24.18 4.71 -20.46
CA ASP A 14 -25.43 4.92 -19.73
C ASP A 14 -25.59 6.43 -19.45
N SER A 15 -26.79 6.95 -19.71
CA SER A 15 -27.15 8.36 -19.52
C SER A 15 -26.99 8.80 -18.06
N GLU A 16 -26.29 9.91 -17.85
CA GLU A 16 -26.06 10.61 -16.57
C GLU A 16 -25.26 9.85 -15.50
N ARG A 17 -24.04 9.39 -15.83
CA ARG A 17 -23.08 8.93 -14.82
C ARG A 17 -21.80 9.74 -14.89
N GLU A 18 -21.38 10.29 -13.75
CA GLU A 18 -20.02 10.75 -13.51
C GLU A 18 -19.04 9.71 -14.08
N THR A 19 -18.17 10.13 -14.98
CA THR A 19 -17.13 9.26 -15.53
C THR A 19 -16.10 8.96 -14.45
N TYR A 20 -16.24 7.81 -13.80
CA TYR A 20 -15.20 7.28 -12.91
C TYR A 20 -14.07 6.68 -13.76
N SER A 21 -12.86 7.24 -13.66
CA SER A 21 -11.67 6.60 -14.21
C SER A 21 -11.20 5.51 -13.25
N VAL A 22 -11.20 4.26 -13.70
CA VAL A 22 -10.58 3.15 -12.96
C VAL A 22 -9.13 3.05 -13.42
N ASN A 23 -8.20 3.42 -12.55
CA ASN A 23 -6.77 3.28 -12.84
C ASN A 23 -6.31 1.88 -12.47
N LEU A 24 -5.75 1.14 -13.44
CA LEU A 24 -5.15 -0.14 -13.14
C LEU A 24 -3.86 0.06 -12.35
N ILE A 25 -3.82 -0.51 -11.15
CA ILE A 25 -2.59 -0.70 -10.39
C ILE A 25 -1.77 -1.75 -11.15
N GLN A 26 -0.70 -1.32 -11.81
CA GLN A 26 0.16 -2.22 -12.56
C GLN A 26 1.35 -2.64 -11.70
N ALA A 27 1.54 -3.94 -11.54
CA ALA A 27 2.76 -4.50 -10.99
C ALA A 27 3.69 -4.91 -12.14
N SER A 28 4.99 -4.63 -12.00
CA SER A 28 5.99 -5.13 -12.94
C SER A 28 6.02 -6.66 -12.95
N ASN A 29 6.51 -7.27 -14.02
CA ASN A 29 6.66 -8.73 -14.09
C ASN A 29 7.52 -9.27 -12.93
N GLU A 30 8.56 -8.53 -12.54
CA GLU A 30 9.40 -8.87 -11.39
C GLU A 30 8.59 -8.91 -10.08
N VAL A 31 7.75 -7.89 -9.85
CA VAL A 31 6.85 -7.86 -8.67
C VAL A 31 5.85 -9.00 -8.71
N LYS A 32 5.24 -9.30 -9.87
CA LYS A 32 4.33 -10.44 -10.01
C LYS A 32 5.01 -11.78 -9.68
N GLU A 33 6.25 -11.96 -10.11
CA GLU A 33 7.04 -13.14 -9.75
C GLU A 33 7.38 -13.20 -8.26
N MET A 34 7.72 -12.06 -7.64
CA MET A 34 7.93 -12.00 -6.19
C MET A 34 6.66 -12.38 -5.42
N ARG A 35 5.49 -11.87 -5.83
CA ARG A 35 4.18 -12.20 -5.26
C ARG A 35 3.87 -13.70 -5.36
N ARG A 36 4.14 -14.29 -6.52
CA ARG A 36 4.02 -15.75 -6.74
C ARG A 36 4.89 -16.56 -5.78
N ARG A 37 6.12 -16.11 -5.50
CA ARG A 37 7.06 -16.82 -4.62
C ARG A 37 6.74 -16.66 -3.14
N GLU A 38 6.22 -15.52 -2.71
CA GLU A 38 5.94 -15.23 -1.29
C GLU A 38 4.63 -15.86 -0.79
N LEU A 39 3.64 -16.04 -1.67
CA LEU A 39 2.31 -16.56 -1.33
C LEU A 39 2.32 -18.10 -1.20
N LYS A 40 1.76 -18.59 -0.10
CA LYS A 40 1.70 -20.01 0.24
C LYS A 40 0.27 -20.41 0.60
N ALA A 41 -0.07 -21.68 0.38
CA ALA A 41 -1.38 -22.21 0.75
C ALA A 41 -1.69 -22.06 2.26
N THR A 42 -0.65 -22.01 3.11
CA THR A 42 -0.75 -21.82 4.56
C THR A 42 -1.10 -20.40 4.98
N ASP A 43 -1.04 -19.42 4.07
CA ASP A 43 -1.38 -18.03 4.38
C ASP A 43 -2.89 -17.80 4.50
N PHE A 44 -3.70 -18.78 4.09
CA PHE A 44 -5.15 -18.68 4.08
C PHE A 44 -5.77 -19.52 5.20
N GLU A 45 -6.55 -18.88 6.06
CA GLU A 45 -7.31 -19.53 7.13
C GLU A 45 -8.60 -20.16 6.58
N LEU A 46 -8.48 -21.39 6.07
CA LEU A 46 -9.58 -22.14 5.43
C LEU A 46 -10.06 -23.33 6.27
N GLY A 47 -9.82 -23.31 7.58
CA GLY A 47 -10.18 -24.42 8.50
C GLY A 47 -11.69 -24.64 8.66
N HIS A 48 -12.49 -23.63 8.32
CA HIS A 48 -13.96 -23.66 8.40
C HIS A 48 -14.63 -24.30 7.17
N LEU A 49 -13.86 -24.64 6.12
CA LEU A 49 -14.39 -25.20 4.87
C LEU A 49 -14.25 -26.72 4.81
N THR A 50 -15.11 -27.37 4.02
CA THR A 50 -14.91 -28.79 3.68
C THR A 50 -13.66 -28.97 2.81
N LYS A 51 -13.18 -30.21 2.70
CA LYS A 51 -11.99 -30.53 1.90
C LYS A 51 -12.14 -30.09 0.44
N GLU A 52 -13.30 -30.33 -0.16
CA GLU A 52 -13.59 -29.98 -1.56
C GLU A 52 -13.63 -28.47 -1.75
N GLN A 53 -14.28 -27.75 -0.82
CA GLN A 53 -14.34 -26.29 -0.85
C GLN A 53 -12.96 -25.67 -0.67
N LYS A 54 -12.18 -26.17 0.28
CA LYS A 54 -10.80 -25.73 0.54
C LYS A 54 -9.91 -25.88 -0.69
N ASN A 55 -9.99 -27.04 -1.37
CA ASN A 55 -9.21 -27.29 -2.58
C ASN A 55 -9.58 -26.34 -3.72
N ARG A 56 -10.87 -26.09 -3.94
CA ARG A 56 -11.33 -25.13 -4.97
C ARG A 56 -10.88 -23.71 -4.65
N ALA A 57 -11.02 -23.28 -3.39
CA ALA A 57 -10.58 -21.95 -2.96
C ALA A 57 -9.08 -21.77 -3.14
N LEU A 58 -8.27 -22.71 -2.66
CA LEU A 58 -6.81 -22.65 -2.81
C LEU A 58 -6.36 -22.62 -4.27
N THR A 59 -7.05 -23.35 -5.15
CA THR A 59 -6.73 -23.34 -6.59
C THR A 59 -6.84 -21.93 -7.15
N ILE A 60 -7.97 -21.26 -6.93
CA ILE A 60 -8.23 -19.90 -7.42
C ILE A 60 -7.25 -18.89 -6.79
N LEU A 61 -7.04 -18.99 -5.47
CA LEU A 61 -6.17 -18.06 -4.73
C LEU A 61 -4.71 -18.13 -5.19
N LEU A 62 -4.21 -19.32 -5.47
CA LEU A 62 -2.82 -19.52 -5.92
C LEU A 62 -2.66 -19.21 -7.42
N GLU A 63 -3.67 -19.54 -8.24
CA GLU A 63 -3.72 -19.17 -9.66
C GLU A 63 -3.63 -17.65 -9.83
N HIS A 64 -4.32 -16.89 -8.98
CA HIS A 64 -4.28 -15.42 -8.97
C HIS A 64 -3.32 -14.84 -7.93
N SER A 65 -2.26 -15.57 -7.58
CA SER A 65 -1.27 -15.13 -6.58
C SER A 65 -0.68 -13.74 -6.84
N GLU A 66 -0.64 -13.29 -8.09
CA GLU A 66 -0.12 -11.98 -8.48
C GLU A 66 -0.94 -10.77 -7.99
N VAL A 67 -2.16 -10.97 -7.48
CA VAL A 67 -2.97 -9.88 -6.89
C VAL A 67 -2.67 -9.66 -5.40
N PHE A 68 -2.00 -10.60 -4.75
CA PHE A 68 -1.68 -10.53 -3.33
C PHE A 68 -0.29 -9.93 -3.13
N SER A 69 -0.12 -9.11 -2.10
CA SER A 69 1.19 -8.58 -1.68
C SER A 69 1.37 -8.90 -0.21
N LYS A 70 2.51 -9.50 0.16
CA LYS A 70 2.82 -9.83 1.56
C LYS A 70 3.88 -8.94 2.18
N SER A 71 4.58 -8.15 1.36
CA SER A 71 5.63 -7.24 1.81
C SER A 71 5.46 -5.87 1.18
N LEU A 72 6.09 -4.86 1.78
CA LEU A 72 6.06 -3.50 1.22
C LEU A 72 6.70 -3.44 -0.17
N LYS A 73 7.70 -4.30 -0.42
CA LYS A 73 8.41 -4.42 -1.71
C LYS A 73 7.53 -4.90 -2.86
N THR A 74 6.46 -5.64 -2.55
CA THR A 74 5.55 -6.18 -3.56
C THR A 74 4.26 -5.39 -3.68
N LEU A 75 4.09 -4.27 -2.94
CA LEU A 75 2.92 -3.41 -3.05
C LEU A 75 2.75 -2.87 -4.47
N GLY A 76 1.50 -2.73 -4.88
CA GLY A 76 1.17 -2.15 -6.19
C GLY A 76 1.32 -0.63 -6.17
N HIS A 77 1.72 -0.05 -7.30
CA HIS A 77 1.74 1.39 -7.52
C HIS A 77 1.08 1.73 -8.86
N THR A 78 0.77 3.01 -9.06
CA THR A 78 0.35 3.56 -10.34
C THR A 78 1.18 4.78 -10.66
N VAL A 79 1.59 4.92 -11.92
CA VAL A 79 2.27 6.12 -12.43
C VAL A 79 1.32 7.06 -13.18
N HIS A 80 0.07 6.64 -13.36
CA HIS A 80 -0.92 7.38 -14.15
C HIS A 80 -1.49 8.59 -13.40
N ILE A 81 -1.43 8.57 -12.06
CA ILE A 81 -1.90 9.66 -11.21
C ILE A 81 -0.78 10.04 -10.26
N VAL A 82 -0.42 11.32 -10.29
CA VAL A 82 0.35 11.97 -9.24
C VAL A 82 -0.63 12.85 -8.46
N PRO A 83 -0.86 12.59 -7.16
CA PRO A 83 -1.75 13.43 -6.38
C PRO A 83 -1.17 14.85 -6.26
N ASN A 84 -1.98 15.85 -6.58
CA ASN A 84 -1.69 17.25 -6.25
C ASN A 84 -2.53 17.64 -5.03
N VAL A 85 -1.90 18.28 -4.04
CA VAL A 85 -2.56 18.73 -2.81
C VAL A 85 -2.50 20.25 -2.77
N ASP A 86 -3.62 20.89 -3.04
CA ASP A 86 -3.73 22.35 -2.99
C ASP A 86 -3.85 22.82 -1.54
N LEU A 87 -2.92 23.67 -1.11
CA LEU A 87 -2.88 24.20 0.25
C LEU A 87 -3.81 25.42 0.40
N ARG A 88 -4.55 25.48 1.51
CA ARG A 88 -5.34 26.66 1.89
C ARG A 88 -4.47 27.84 2.30
N HIS A 89 -3.38 27.56 3.00
CA HIS A 89 -2.41 28.54 3.49
C HIS A 89 -1.01 28.15 3.03
N GLN A 90 -0.26 29.12 2.51
CA GLN A 90 1.10 28.91 1.99
C GLN A 90 2.18 29.03 3.07
N SER A 91 1.80 29.37 4.30
CA SER A 91 2.73 29.40 5.42
C SER A 91 2.98 27.98 5.93
N PRO A 92 4.24 27.55 6.09
CA PRO A 92 4.54 26.23 6.61
C PRO A 92 4.14 26.09 8.07
N ILE A 93 3.67 24.88 8.43
CA ILE A 93 3.39 24.50 9.81
C ILE A 93 4.47 23.52 10.25
N THR A 94 5.19 23.88 11.31
CA THR A 94 6.29 23.09 11.87
C THR A 94 5.99 22.79 13.33
N SER A 95 5.78 21.51 13.65
CA SER A 95 5.57 21.03 15.01
C SER A 95 6.82 20.30 15.53
N LEU A 96 7.12 20.49 16.82
CA LEU A 96 8.25 19.81 17.46
C LEU A 96 7.98 18.29 17.58
N PRO A 97 8.99 17.44 17.38
CA PRO A 97 8.84 16.00 17.50
C PRO A 97 8.63 15.58 18.96
N TYR A 98 7.79 14.56 19.19
CA TYR A 98 7.66 13.92 20.50
C TYR A 98 8.84 13.00 20.80
N THR A 99 9.18 12.89 22.09
CA THR A 99 10.13 11.88 22.54
C THR A 99 9.51 10.48 22.44
N ILE A 100 10.04 9.65 21.55
CA ILE A 100 9.59 8.27 21.34
C ILE A 100 10.75 7.27 21.46
N PRO A 101 10.50 6.02 21.91
CA PRO A 101 11.50 4.96 21.91
C PRO A 101 12.08 4.68 20.52
N GLN A 102 13.38 4.96 20.33
CA GLN A 102 14.03 4.86 19.02
C GLN A 102 14.09 3.44 18.44
N ALA A 103 14.28 2.42 19.27
CA ALA A 103 14.47 1.04 18.80
C ALA A 103 13.28 0.52 17.95
N ASN A 104 12.05 0.90 18.31
CA ASN A 104 10.84 0.46 17.60
C ASN A 104 10.54 1.31 16.36
N ALA A 105 10.94 2.59 16.37
CA ALA A 105 10.68 3.52 15.28
C ALA A 105 11.72 3.41 14.15
N LYS A 106 13.00 3.26 14.51
CA LYS A 106 14.11 3.27 13.58
C LYS A 106 14.01 2.17 12.52
N SER A 107 13.74 0.93 12.93
CA SER A 107 13.62 -0.20 12.00
C SER A 107 12.47 -0.05 11.00
N GLN A 108 11.33 0.50 11.45
CA GLN A 108 10.17 0.77 10.58
C GLN A 108 10.48 1.89 9.57
N ILE A 109 11.16 2.96 10.01
CA ILE A 109 11.57 4.04 9.10
C ILE A 109 12.59 3.53 8.08
N GLU A 110 13.58 2.75 8.52
CA GLU A 110 14.60 2.17 7.63
C GLU A 110 13.97 1.25 6.57
N GLU A 111 12.97 0.45 6.92
CA GLU A 111 12.21 -0.37 5.96
C GLU A 111 11.46 0.49 4.92
N LEU A 112 10.83 1.58 5.35
CA LEU A 112 10.13 2.50 4.45
C LEU A 112 11.08 3.24 3.51
N ILE A 113 12.28 3.58 3.98
CA ILE A 113 13.34 4.17 3.17
C ILE A 113 13.88 3.14 2.17
N ASP A 114 14.14 1.90 2.59
CA ASP A 114 14.63 0.81 1.72
C ASP A 114 13.66 0.50 0.57
N VAL A 115 12.35 0.58 0.83
CA VAL A 115 11.29 0.38 -0.17
C VAL A 115 11.06 1.62 -1.04
N GLY A 116 11.56 2.79 -0.61
CA GLY A 116 11.39 4.06 -1.33
C GLY A 116 10.04 4.74 -1.12
N PHE A 117 9.33 4.43 -0.03
CA PHE A 117 8.08 5.11 0.33
C PHE A 117 8.30 6.43 1.06
N VAL A 118 9.45 6.56 1.73
CA VAL A 118 9.85 7.78 2.42
C VAL A 118 11.27 8.12 1.98
N GLU A 119 11.52 9.41 1.79
CA GLU A 119 12.84 9.95 1.48
C GLU A 119 13.22 11.05 2.46
N ARG A 120 14.51 11.39 2.49
CA ARG A 120 14.98 12.53 3.27
C ARG A 120 14.59 13.82 2.53
N SER A 121 14.07 14.79 3.28
CA SER A 121 13.73 16.11 2.76
C SER A 121 14.12 17.19 3.77
N ASP A 122 14.35 18.40 3.26
CA ASP A 122 14.61 19.61 4.04
C ASP A 122 13.35 20.51 4.04
N SER A 123 12.18 19.90 4.20
CA SER A 123 10.88 20.59 4.16
C SER A 123 10.70 21.55 5.35
N ASP A 124 10.12 22.73 5.08
CA ASP A 124 9.67 23.65 6.13
C ASP A 124 8.43 23.13 6.89
N TYR A 125 7.73 22.15 6.32
CA TYR A 125 6.61 21.46 6.96
C TYR A 125 7.12 20.29 7.80
N ALA A 126 6.72 20.22 9.07
CA ALA A 126 7.02 19.09 9.94
C ALA A 126 5.85 18.77 10.87
N CYS A 127 5.51 17.49 10.97
CA CYS A 127 4.55 16.97 11.93
C CYS A 127 5.23 15.99 12.91
N PRO A 128 4.77 15.90 14.17
CA PRO A 128 5.31 14.94 15.10
C PRO A 128 4.88 13.51 14.73
N MET A 129 5.66 12.54 15.17
CA MET A 129 5.34 11.13 15.02
C MET A 129 5.15 10.48 16.40
N ILE A 130 4.18 9.58 16.50
CA ILE A 130 3.85 8.82 17.69
C ILE A 130 3.97 7.31 17.44
N LEU A 131 4.15 6.54 18.51
CA LEU A 131 4.10 5.08 18.50
C LEU A 131 2.79 4.60 19.11
N VAL A 132 1.96 3.95 18.29
CA VAL A 132 0.69 3.39 18.73
C VAL A 132 0.86 1.89 18.97
N LYS A 133 0.53 1.44 20.20
CA LYS A 133 0.51 0.02 20.55
C LYS A 133 -0.73 -0.65 19.94
N LYS A 134 -0.52 -1.70 19.14
CA LYS A 134 -1.58 -2.53 18.56
C LYS A 134 -1.36 -3.99 18.94
N VAL A 135 -2.42 -4.67 19.36
CA VAL A 135 -2.37 -6.10 19.69
C VAL A 135 -2.47 -6.91 18.40
N THR A 136 -1.57 -7.88 18.21
CA THR A 136 -1.62 -8.81 17.08
C THR A 136 -2.63 -9.92 17.33
N PRO A 137 -3.06 -10.68 16.29
CA PRO A 137 -3.91 -11.86 16.50
C PRO A 137 -3.30 -12.90 17.45
N SER A 138 -1.97 -12.95 17.56
CA SER A 138 -1.24 -13.78 18.53
C SER A 138 -1.23 -13.23 19.97
N GLY A 139 -1.85 -12.08 20.24
CA GLY A 139 -1.92 -11.44 21.56
C GLY A 139 -0.68 -10.62 21.95
N SER A 140 0.42 -10.70 21.18
CA SER A 140 1.63 -9.90 21.44
C SER A 140 1.46 -8.43 21.03
N PRO A 141 2.06 -7.47 21.77
CA PRO A 141 2.02 -6.07 21.37
C PRO A 141 2.96 -5.78 20.20
N LYS A 142 2.46 -5.07 19.18
CA LYS A 142 3.25 -4.50 18.08
C LYS A 142 3.04 -2.98 18.04
N TYR A 143 4.11 -2.22 17.88
CA TYR A 143 4.02 -0.76 17.75
C TYR A 143 3.97 -0.36 16.28
N ARG A 144 3.15 0.63 15.94
CA ARG A 144 3.07 1.23 14.61
C ARG A 144 3.37 2.72 14.68
N LEU A 145 4.08 3.22 13.69
CA LEU A 145 4.26 4.67 13.50
C LEU A 145 2.93 5.28 13.06
N ALA A 146 2.59 6.43 13.64
CA ALA A 146 1.52 7.28 13.17
C ALA A 146 1.98 8.73 13.19
N LEU A 147 1.63 9.48 12.15
CA LEU A 147 1.84 10.93 12.10
C LEU A 147 0.69 11.60 12.83
N ASP A 148 1.01 12.59 13.66
CA ASP A 148 0.02 13.47 14.25
C ASP A 148 -0.25 14.63 13.29
N LEU A 149 -1.08 14.34 12.29
CA LEU A 149 -1.52 15.33 11.31
C LEU A 149 -2.65 16.14 11.95
N MET A 150 -2.29 17.28 12.56
CA MET A 150 -3.27 18.27 12.98
C MET A 150 -3.96 18.81 11.73
N ILE A 151 -5.28 18.60 11.63
CA ILE A 151 -6.13 19.25 10.63
C ILE A 151 -6.88 20.34 11.37
N ASP A 152 -6.54 21.59 11.06
CA ASP A 152 -7.20 22.81 11.51
C ASP A 152 -8.45 23.17 10.69
#